data_AF-A0A259BJI7-F1
#
_entry.id   AF-A0A259BJI7-F1
#
_cell.length_a   1.000
_cell.length_b   1.000
_cell.length_c   1.000
_cell.angle_alpha   90.00
_cell.angle_beta   90.00
_cell.angle_gamma   90.00
#
_symmetry.space_group_name_H-M   'P 1'
#
loop_
_entity.id
_entity.type
_entity.pdbx_description
1 polymer ?
#
loop_
_entity_poly.entity_id
_entity_poly.type
_entity_poly.pdbx_seq_one_letter_code
_entity_poly.pdbx_strand_id
1 'polypeptide(L)'
;MNVAEEFAQTSLEELKALLAGGTLTIYSVARPLTADRPVERSGILTTFTFAAPAFGPEVEGEETPLFVASSVPAVTVGTPGFARARTADGKVVADFSAGPGNREIKFAEVSCSVGAPVRIAHFKFIAEGGWPERPDYYDARPQPGYAMPRVL
;
A
#
# COMPACT_ATOMS: atom_id res chain seq x y z
N MET A 1 2.04 1.13 -6.72
CA MET A 1 2.35 1.96 -5.55
C MET A 1 2.59 3.39 -5.99
N ASN A 2 2.41 4.34 -5.08
CA ASN A 2 2.76 5.74 -5.31
C ASN A 2 3.99 6.03 -4.44
N VAL A 3 5.12 6.36 -5.06
CA VAL A 3 6.35 6.72 -4.35
C VAL A 3 6.30 8.23 -4.06
N ALA A 4 6.81 8.65 -2.89
CA ALA A 4 6.92 10.07 -2.58
C ALA A 4 7.92 10.76 -3.52
N GLU A 5 7.68 12.05 -3.80
CA GLU A 5 8.44 12.78 -4.82
C GLU A 5 9.96 12.78 -4.54
N GLU A 6 10.35 12.87 -3.26
CA GLU A 6 11.74 12.82 -2.80
C GLU A 6 12.48 11.53 -3.24
N PHE A 7 11.75 10.43 -3.42
CA PHE A 7 12.30 9.11 -3.74
C PHE A 7 11.93 8.62 -5.14
N ALA A 8 11.38 9.48 -6.00
CA ALA A 8 10.86 9.08 -7.32
C ALA A 8 11.93 8.53 -8.28
N GLN A 9 13.21 8.88 -8.07
CA GLN A 9 14.34 8.39 -8.87
C GLN A 9 15.14 7.27 -8.18
N THR A 10 14.69 6.84 -7.00
CA THR A 10 15.35 5.82 -6.20
C THR A 10 15.02 4.44 -6.75
N SER A 11 16.02 3.57 -6.85
CA SER A 11 15.81 2.18 -7.29
C SER A 11 15.02 1.38 -6.25
N LEU A 12 14.42 0.26 -6.68
CA LEU A 12 13.63 -0.58 -5.77
C LEU A 12 14.46 -1.09 -4.56
N GLU A 13 15.71 -1.49 -4.79
CA GLU A 13 16.58 -1.98 -3.72
C GLU A 13 16.95 -0.88 -2.72
N GLU A 14 17.16 0.35 -3.19
CA GLU A 14 17.36 1.50 -2.32
C GLU A 14 16.08 1.85 -1.53
N LEU A 15 14.90 1.75 -2.16
CA LEU A 15 13.62 1.93 -1.45
C LEU A 15 13.45 0.89 -0.32
N LYS A 16 13.80 -0.37 -0.57
CA LYS A 16 13.78 -1.43 0.47
C LYS A 16 14.76 -1.11 1.61
N ALA A 17 15.95 -0.63 1.28
CA ALA A 17 16.97 -0.25 2.27
C ALA A 17 16.50 0.93 3.16
N LEU A 18 15.84 1.93 2.58
CA LEU A 18 15.29 3.09 3.31
C LEU A 18 14.25 2.69 4.36
N LEU A 19 13.59 1.54 4.19
CA LEU A 19 12.56 1.04 5.10
C LEU A 19 13.13 0.29 6.31
N ALA A 20 14.45 0.05 6.39
CA ALA A 20 15.07 -0.61 7.54
C ALA A 20 14.80 0.16 8.84
N GLY A 21 14.16 -0.49 9.82
CA GLY A 21 13.71 0.14 11.08
C GLY A 21 12.56 1.15 10.92
N GLY A 22 12.02 1.29 9.71
CA GLY A 22 10.88 2.14 9.39
C GLY A 22 9.54 1.54 9.80
N THR A 23 8.46 2.18 9.38
CA THR A 23 7.09 1.73 9.69
C THR A 23 6.25 1.51 8.45
N LEU A 24 5.26 0.61 8.59
CA LEU A 24 4.22 0.37 7.60
C LEU A 24 2.86 0.53 8.29
N THR A 25 2.25 1.69 8.13
CA THR A 25 0.95 2.00 8.72
C THR A 25 -0.17 1.61 7.76
N ILE A 26 -1.10 0.79 8.23
CA ILE A 26 -2.26 0.33 7.46
C ILE A 26 -3.43 1.27 7.71
N TYR A 27 -4.05 1.75 6.64
CA TYR A 27 -5.19 2.65 6.67
C TYR A 27 -6.41 2.02 5.98
N SER A 28 -7.59 2.51 6.37
CA SER A 28 -8.84 2.16 5.70
C SER A 28 -9.09 2.95 4.40
N VAL A 29 -10.21 2.62 3.73
CA VAL A 29 -10.88 3.38 2.64
C VAL A 29 -9.96 3.88 1.52
N ALA A 30 -9.58 5.16 1.48
CA ALA A 30 -9.05 5.77 0.27
C ALA A 30 -7.58 6.18 0.43
N ARG A 31 -6.72 5.58 -0.40
CA ARG A 31 -5.35 6.05 -0.58
C ARG A 31 -5.36 7.50 -1.09
N PRO A 32 -4.52 8.39 -0.54
CA PRO A 32 -4.30 9.72 -1.12
C PRO A 32 -3.83 9.64 -2.58
N LEU A 33 -4.03 10.73 -3.33
CA LEU A 33 -3.62 10.79 -4.73
C LEU A 33 -2.10 10.64 -4.89
N THR A 34 -1.32 11.20 -3.97
CA THR A 34 0.14 11.09 -3.93
C THR A 34 0.57 10.78 -2.49
N ALA A 35 1.75 10.17 -2.33
CA ALA A 35 2.27 9.79 -1.01
C ALA A 35 2.58 11.03 -0.14
N ASP A 36 2.90 12.16 -0.76
CA ASP A 36 3.21 13.43 -0.09
C ASP A 36 1.99 14.10 0.56
N ARG A 37 0.78 13.72 0.17
CA ARG A 37 -0.44 14.28 0.75
C ARG A 37 -0.72 13.70 2.13
N PRO A 38 -1.25 14.52 3.07
CA PRO A 38 -1.72 14.02 4.35
C PRO A 38 -2.86 13.00 4.16
N VAL A 39 -2.98 12.07 5.11
CA VAL A 39 -4.10 11.13 5.16
C VAL A 39 -5.24 11.77 5.97
N GLU A 40 -6.28 12.22 5.28
CA GLU A 40 -7.38 12.97 5.91
C GLU A 40 -8.68 12.17 6.04
N ARG A 41 -8.90 11.19 5.14
CA ARG A 41 -10.18 10.47 5.01
C ARG A 41 -10.15 9.02 5.47
N SER A 42 -9.04 8.59 6.08
CA SER A 42 -8.82 7.20 6.49
C SER A 42 -8.31 7.12 7.91
N GLY A 43 -8.82 6.16 8.66
CA GLY A 43 -8.34 5.82 10.00
C GLY A 43 -7.17 4.85 9.95
N ILE A 44 -6.27 4.93 10.94
CA ILE A 44 -5.19 3.96 11.14
C ILE A 44 -5.80 2.67 11.69
N LEU A 45 -5.62 1.55 10.98
CA LEU A 45 -6.04 0.22 11.43
C LEU A 45 -4.97 -0.43 12.31
N THR A 46 -3.70 -0.37 11.88
CA THR A 46 -2.55 -0.89 12.64
C THR A 46 -1.25 -0.32 12.08
N THR A 47 -0.12 -0.52 12.77
CA THR A 47 1.21 -0.14 12.29
C THR A 47 2.23 -1.23 12.57
N PHE A 48 2.86 -1.73 11.51
CA PHE A 48 4.01 -2.63 11.61
C PHE A 48 5.31 -1.82 11.67
N THR A 49 6.32 -2.37 12.35
CA THR A 49 7.69 -1.86 12.32
C THR A 49 8.55 -2.84 11.55
N PHE A 50 9.23 -2.36 10.51
CA PHE A 50 10.18 -3.16 9.75
C PHE A 50 11.40 -3.49 10.61
N ALA A 51 11.97 -4.68 10.42
CA ALA A 51 13.26 -5.03 10.95
C ALA A 51 14.38 -4.27 10.22
N ALA A 52 15.63 -4.52 10.61
CA ALA A 52 16.81 -4.04 9.90
C ALA A 52 17.69 -5.26 9.58
N PRO A 53 17.73 -5.74 8.32
CA PRO A 53 17.10 -5.19 7.11
C PRO A 53 15.56 -5.33 7.08
N ALA A 54 14.88 -4.50 6.28
CA ALA A 54 13.43 -4.50 6.14
C ALA A 54 12.87 -5.63 5.26
N PHE A 55 13.69 -6.20 4.37
CA PHE A 55 13.31 -7.26 3.46
C PHE A 55 14.38 -8.35 3.44
N GLY A 56 13.93 -9.60 3.36
CA GLY A 56 14.75 -10.76 3.05
C GLY A 56 14.86 -11.00 1.54
N PRO A 57 15.40 -12.16 1.10
CA PRO A 57 15.40 -12.52 -0.30
C PRO A 57 13.98 -12.66 -0.84
N GLU A 58 13.78 -12.29 -2.12
CA GLU A 58 12.54 -12.53 -2.85
C GLU A 58 12.30 -14.04 -3.02
N VAL A 59 11.04 -14.48 -2.90
CA VAL A 59 10.64 -15.86 -3.11
C VAL A 59 9.50 -15.88 -4.11
N GLU A 60 9.68 -16.56 -5.25
CA GLU A 60 8.65 -16.75 -6.28
C GLU A 60 7.99 -15.45 -6.79
N GLY A 61 8.74 -14.34 -6.88
CA GLY A 61 8.21 -13.05 -7.33
C GLY A 61 7.48 -12.25 -6.23
N GLU A 62 7.57 -12.70 -4.97
CA GLU A 62 7.05 -12.00 -3.81
C GLU A 62 8.16 -11.54 -2.87
N GLU A 63 7.94 -10.35 -2.32
CA GLU A 63 8.84 -9.76 -1.35
C GLU A 63 8.67 -10.44 0.00
N THR A 64 9.78 -10.59 0.72
CA THR A 64 9.77 -11.15 2.07
C THR A 64 9.97 -10.01 3.08
N PRO A 65 8.94 -9.22 3.44
CA PRO A 65 9.09 -8.16 4.43
C PRO A 65 9.39 -8.78 5.80
N LEU A 66 10.39 -8.22 6.46
CA LEU A 66 10.79 -8.59 7.81
C LEU A 66 10.24 -7.55 8.77
N PHE A 67 9.37 -7.98 9.67
CA PHE A 67 8.81 -7.12 10.72
C PHE A 67 9.32 -7.56 12.08
N VAL A 68 9.40 -6.61 13.02
CA VAL A 68 9.74 -6.90 14.42
C VAL A 68 8.73 -7.87 15.06
N ALA A 69 7.46 -7.77 14.66
CA ALA A 69 6.40 -8.69 15.05
C ALA A 69 5.70 -9.25 13.81
N SER A 70 5.47 -10.56 13.79
CA SER A 70 4.77 -11.25 12.70
C SER A 70 3.27 -10.92 12.63
N SER A 71 2.71 -10.39 13.72
CA SER A 71 1.34 -9.86 13.78
C SER A 71 1.29 -8.65 14.70
N VAL A 72 0.39 -7.71 14.42
CA VAL A 72 0.15 -6.52 15.26
C VAL A 72 -1.34 -6.41 15.54
N PRO A 73 -1.78 -6.13 16.77
CA PRO A 73 -3.19 -5.92 17.06
C PRO A 73 -3.73 -4.70 16.30
N ALA A 74 -4.94 -4.81 15.77
CA ALA A 74 -5.61 -3.66 15.19
C ALA A 74 -6.08 -2.69 16.29
N VAL A 75 -5.94 -1.38 16.03
CA VAL A 75 -6.36 -0.32 16.95
C VAL A 75 -7.77 0.19 16.66
N THR A 76 -8.27 -0.02 15.44
CA THR A 76 -9.64 0.33 15.03
C THR A 76 -10.27 -0.76 14.17
N VAL A 77 -11.61 -0.75 14.06
CA VAL A 77 -12.35 -1.62 13.14
C VAL A 77 -12.33 -1.04 11.72
N GLY A 78 -12.17 -1.89 10.71
CA GLY A 78 -12.34 -1.48 9.32
C GLY A 78 -11.71 -2.44 8.31
N THR A 79 -11.91 -2.17 7.02
CA THR A 79 -11.28 -2.92 5.94
C THR A 79 -10.03 -2.18 5.47
N PRO A 80 -8.86 -2.85 5.37
CA PRO A 80 -7.67 -2.26 4.79
C PRO A 80 -7.92 -1.77 3.36
N GLY A 81 -7.47 -0.55 3.05
CA GLY A 81 -7.52 0.01 1.69
C GLY A 81 -6.15 0.36 1.14
N PHE A 82 -5.23 0.82 2.01
CA PHE A 82 -3.85 1.10 1.62
C PHE A 82 -2.91 1.04 2.83
N ALA A 83 -1.62 1.02 2.57
CA ALA A 83 -0.58 1.15 3.58
C ALA A 83 0.40 2.27 3.20
N ARG A 84 0.90 3.00 4.19
CA ARG A 84 1.97 3.99 4.01
C ARG A 84 3.24 3.49 4.67
N ALA A 85 4.31 3.40 3.89
CA ALA A 85 5.62 3.10 4.43
C ALA A 85 6.40 4.39 4.72
N ARG A 86 7.10 4.40 5.85
CA ARG A 86 7.97 5.49 6.28
C ARG A 86 9.33 4.96 6.69
N THR A 87 10.35 5.77 6.49
CA THR A 87 11.70 5.56 7.04
C THR A 87 11.67 5.60 8.58
N ALA A 88 12.77 5.21 9.22
CA ALA A 88 12.91 5.24 10.68
C ALA A 88 12.80 6.67 11.27
N ASP A 89 13.21 7.69 10.52
CA ASP A 89 13.05 9.11 10.88
C ASP A 89 11.66 9.68 10.51
N GLY A 90 10.76 8.87 9.95
CA GLY A 90 9.36 9.21 9.74
C GLY A 90 9.03 9.83 8.38
N LYS A 91 9.99 9.95 7.45
CA LYS A 91 9.72 10.42 6.08
C LYS A 91 8.88 9.40 5.33
N VAL A 92 7.92 9.90 4.54
CA VAL A 92 7.06 9.03 3.72
C VAL A 92 7.83 8.53 2.51
N VAL A 93 7.90 7.21 2.34
CA VAL A 93 8.60 6.58 1.20
C VAL A 93 7.60 6.26 0.09
N ALA A 94 6.53 5.56 0.40
CA ALA A 94 5.53 5.14 -0.58
C ALA A 94 4.20 4.77 0.05
N ASP A 95 3.13 4.84 -0.75
CA ASP A 95 1.82 4.26 -0.45
C ASP A 95 1.53 3.04 -1.34
N PHE A 96 1.10 1.95 -0.70
CA PHE A 96 0.78 0.66 -1.30
C PHE A 96 -0.72 0.42 -1.27
N SER A 97 -1.31 -0.15 -2.32
CA SER A 97 -2.70 -0.59 -2.23
C SER A 97 -2.76 -1.85 -1.36
N ALA A 98 -3.76 -1.94 -0.49
CA ALA A 98 -3.85 -3.02 0.49
C ALA A 98 -5.29 -3.52 0.57
N GLY A 99 -5.49 -4.84 0.62
CA GLY A 99 -6.83 -5.42 0.72
C GLY A 99 -6.99 -6.72 -0.08
N PRO A 100 -8.24 -7.21 -0.24
CA PRO A 100 -8.52 -8.39 -1.04
C PRO A 100 -8.23 -8.14 -2.53
N GLY A 101 -7.89 -9.22 -3.25
CA GLY A 101 -7.56 -9.18 -4.67
C GLY A 101 -6.06 -9.10 -4.95
N ASN A 102 -5.70 -8.79 -6.19
CA ASN A 102 -4.31 -8.77 -6.65
C ASN A 102 -3.67 -7.40 -6.36
N ARG A 103 -3.47 -7.10 -5.07
CA ARG A 103 -2.92 -5.84 -4.55
C ARG A 103 -1.45 -6.00 -4.16
N GLU A 104 -0.78 -4.87 -3.89
CA GLU A 104 0.60 -4.89 -3.37
C GLU A 104 0.70 -5.57 -2.01
N ILE A 105 -0.30 -5.36 -1.14
CA ILE A 105 -0.34 -5.98 0.19
C ILE A 105 -1.65 -6.75 0.35
N LYS A 106 -1.51 -8.03 0.71
CA LYS A 106 -2.62 -8.90 1.08
C LYS A 106 -2.44 -9.36 2.52
N PHE A 107 -3.53 -9.32 3.28
CA PHE A 107 -3.57 -9.77 4.66
C PHE A 107 -4.13 -11.19 4.74
N ALA A 108 -3.80 -11.90 5.83
CA ALA A 108 -4.42 -13.18 6.14
C ALA A 108 -5.92 -13.00 6.48
N GLU A 109 -6.26 -11.86 7.08
CA GLU A 109 -7.62 -11.46 7.42
C GLU A 109 -8.19 -10.45 6.41
N VAL A 110 -9.49 -10.50 6.14
CA VAL A 110 -10.15 -9.57 5.17
C VAL A 110 -10.51 -8.23 5.81
N SER A 111 -10.64 -8.17 7.13
CA SER A 111 -10.99 -6.97 7.90
C SER A 111 -10.30 -6.97 9.26
N CYS A 112 -10.18 -5.79 9.84
CA CYS A 112 -9.62 -5.55 11.16
C CYS A 112 -10.74 -5.38 12.20
N SER A 113 -10.56 -6.00 13.36
CA SER A 113 -11.36 -5.77 14.57
C SER A 113 -10.43 -5.37 15.70
N VAL A 114 -10.85 -4.45 16.58
CA VAL A 114 -9.99 -3.95 17.66
C VAL A 114 -9.41 -5.10 18.48
N GLY A 115 -8.09 -5.10 18.67
CA GLY A 115 -7.34 -6.12 19.40
C GLY A 115 -7.07 -7.41 18.63
N ALA A 116 -7.74 -7.65 17.50
CA ALA A 116 -7.48 -8.83 16.68
C ALA A 116 -6.11 -8.71 15.99
N PRO A 117 -5.35 -9.82 15.87
CA PRO A 117 -4.06 -9.80 15.19
C PRO A 117 -4.25 -9.57 13.69
N VAL A 118 -3.49 -8.63 13.13
CA VAL A 118 -3.38 -8.42 11.68
C VAL A 118 -2.08 -9.05 11.21
N ARG A 119 -2.14 -9.84 10.14
CA ARG A 119 -0.97 -10.48 9.51
C ARG A 119 -0.90 -10.17 8.03
N ILE A 120 0.29 -9.84 7.55
CA ILE A 120 0.56 -9.69 6.11
C ILE A 120 0.88 -11.08 5.56
N ALA A 121 0.10 -11.51 4.56
CA ALA A 121 0.25 -12.79 3.90
C ALA A 121 1.10 -12.68 2.63
N HIS A 122 0.95 -11.58 1.88
CA HIS A 122 1.72 -11.33 0.66
C HIS A 122 2.11 -9.87 0.58
N PHE A 123 3.31 -9.61 0.07
CA PHE A 123 3.83 -8.28 -0.22
C PHE A 123 4.53 -8.30 -1.58
N LYS A 124 4.26 -7.30 -2.42
CA LYS A 124 5.02 -7.05 -3.64
C LYS A 124 5.03 -5.59 -4.02
N PHE A 125 6.05 -5.19 -4.77
CA PHE A 125 6.09 -3.88 -5.40
C PHE A 125 5.45 -3.95 -6.78
N ILE A 126 4.38 -3.17 -6.98
CA ILE A 126 3.79 -2.94 -8.31
C ILE A 126 4.06 -1.49 -8.68
N ALA A 127 4.65 -1.25 -9.85
CA ALA A 127 4.85 0.10 -10.37
C ALA A 127 3.52 0.87 -10.49
N GLU A 128 3.58 2.20 -10.46
CA GLU A 128 2.38 3.02 -10.63
C GLU A 128 1.66 2.67 -11.95
N GLY A 129 0.34 2.47 -11.89
CA GLY A 129 -0.46 2.05 -13.04
C GLY A 129 -0.33 0.56 -13.43
N GLY A 130 0.46 -0.24 -12.72
CA GLY A 130 0.61 -1.67 -12.98
C GLY A 130 -0.43 -2.58 -12.30
N TRP A 131 -1.56 -2.05 -11.80
CA TRP A 131 -2.52 -2.90 -11.10
C TRP A 131 -3.27 -3.81 -12.10
N PRO A 132 -3.40 -5.12 -11.82
CA PRO A 132 -3.92 -6.13 -12.78
C PRO A 132 -5.36 -5.88 -13.25
N GLU A 133 -6.16 -5.22 -12.41
CA GLU A 133 -7.56 -4.88 -12.70
C GLU A 133 -7.71 -3.54 -13.43
N ARG A 134 -6.60 -2.92 -13.88
CA ARG A 134 -6.64 -1.63 -14.56
C ARG A 134 -7.37 -1.80 -15.88
N PRO A 135 -8.52 -1.15 -16.06
CA PRO A 135 -9.19 -1.22 -17.34
C PRO A 135 -8.34 -0.56 -18.41
N ASP A 136 -8.32 -1.12 -19.62
CA ASP A 136 -7.54 -0.62 -20.75
C ASP A 136 -7.85 0.86 -21.09
N TYR A 137 -9.03 1.34 -20.71
CA TYR A 137 -9.46 2.72 -20.91
C TYR A 137 -8.97 3.72 -19.86
N TYR A 138 -8.24 3.29 -18.82
CA TYR A 138 -7.82 4.18 -17.73
C TYR A 138 -6.90 5.33 -18.18
N ASP A 139 -6.06 5.07 -19.19
CA ASP A 139 -5.23 6.10 -19.85
C ASP A 139 -5.87 6.69 -21.10
N ALA A 140 -7.00 6.12 -21.54
CA ALA A 140 -7.73 6.65 -22.65
C ALA A 140 -8.40 7.96 -22.21
N ARG A 141 -7.94 9.08 -22.76
CA ARG A 141 -8.71 10.33 -22.67
C ARG A 141 -10.10 10.06 -23.25
N PRO A 142 -11.19 10.55 -22.63
CA PRO A 142 -12.52 10.38 -23.19
C PRO A 142 -12.51 10.88 -24.63
N GLN A 143 -12.86 10.01 -25.58
CA GLN A 143 -13.09 10.40 -26.96
C GLN A 143 -14.21 11.45 -26.95
N PRO A 144 -14.01 12.65 -27.53
CA PRO A 144 -15.11 13.59 -27.72
C PRO A 144 -16.18 12.90 -28.58
N GLY A 145 -17.37 12.65 -28.05
CA GLY A 145 -18.53 12.33 -28.90
C GLY A 145 -19.39 11.12 -28.56
N TYR A 146 -19.31 10.48 -27.40
CA TYR A 146 -20.40 9.56 -27.02
C TYR A 146 -21.64 10.36 -26.63
N ALA A 147 -22.63 10.38 -27.53
CA ALA A 147 -23.94 10.94 -27.26
C ALA A 147 -24.60 10.16 -26.11
N MET A 148 -24.96 10.86 -25.04
CA MET A 148 -25.76 10.30 -23.97
C MET A 148 -27.10 9.80 -24.54
N PRO A 149 -27.65 8.68 -24.05
CA PRO A 149 -28.99 8.25 -24.45
C PRO A 149 -29.97 9.37 -24.11
N ARG A 150 -30.68 9.88 -25.12
CA ARG A 150 -31.78 10.81 -24.89
C ARG A 150 -32.89 10.01 -24.22
N VAL A 151 -33.29 10.42 -23.03
CA VAL A 151 -34.51 9.94 -22.38
C VAL A 151 -35.66 10.21 -23.36
N LEU A 152 -36.48 9.18 -23.59
CA LEU A 152 -37.61 9.14 -24.52
C LEU A 152 -38.56 10.35 -24.34
#